data_AF-A0A7J7LYD8-F1
#
_entry.id   AF-A0A7J7LYD8-F1
#
_cell.length_a   1.000
_cell.length_b   1.000
_cell.length_c   1.000
_cell.angle_alpha   90.00
_cell.angle_beta   90.00
_cell.angle_gamma   90.00
#
_symmetry.space_group_name_H-M   'P 1'
#
loop_
_entity.id
_entity.type
_entity.pdbx_description
1 polymer ?
#
loop_
_entity_poly.entity_id
_entity_poly.type
_entity_poly.pdbx_seq_one_letter_code
_entity_poly.pdbx_strand_id
1 'polypeptide(L)' 'MLNIFCLICICLNYALHSSSFFFTKLPEAYAIFNPIVDFMPVIPMFILLLAFVWGCCKFSMRSLILPYKYSFLKYE' A
#
# COMPACT_ATOMS: atom_id res chain seq x y z
N MET A 1 -2.06 15.49 11.71
CA MET A 1 -2.27 14.13 11.15
C MET A 1 -3.15 14.13 9.89
N LEU A 2 -4.24 14.93 9.83
CA LEU A 2 -5.14 14.99 8.66
C LEU A 2 -4.50 15.55 7.37
N ASN A 3 -3.49 16.44 7.47
CA ASN A 3 -2.90 17.11 6.31
C ASN A 3 -2.16 16.15 5.36
N ILE A 4 -1.43 15.17 5.91
CA ILE A 4 -0.74 14.13 5.12
C ILE A 4 -1.74 13.22 4.42
N PHE A 5 -2.84 12.87 5.09
CA PHE A 5 -3.89 12.04 4.49
C PHE A 5 -4.60 12.78 3.35
N CYS A 6 -4.93 14.06 3.54
CA CYS A 6 -5.47 14.91 2.47
C CYS A 6 -4.50 15.06 1.30
N LEU A 7 -3.20 15.25 1.55
CA LEU A 7 -2.18 15.36 0.51
C LEU A 7 -2.11 14.08 -0.34
N ILE A 8 -2.14 12.91 0.30
CA ILE A 8 -2.18 11.60 -0.38
C ILE A 8 -3.46 11.46 -1.22
N CYS A 9 -4.62 11.85 -0.68
CA CYS A 9 -5.90 11.80 -1.39
C CYS A 9 -5.95 12.71 -2.62
N ILE A 10 -5.34 13.90 -2.54
CA ILE A 10 -5.25 14.85 -3.65
C ILE A 10 -4.27 14.34 -4.72
N CYS A 11 -3.09 13.84 -4.31
CA CYS A 11 -2.14 13.22 -5.23
C CYS A 11 -2.73 12.01 -5.96
N LEU A 12 -3.48 11.16 -5.26
CA LEU A 12 -4.14 10.01 -5.87
C LEU A 12 -5.25 10.42 -6.83
N ASN A 13 -6.09 11.41 -6.48
CA ASN A 13 -7.09 11.95 -7.41
C ASN A 13 -6.47 12.51 -8.69
N TYR A 14 -5.35 13.23 -8.56
CA TYR A 14 -4.64 13.80 -9.70
C TYR A 14 -4.03 12.71 -10.60
N ALA A 15 -3.42 11.68 -10.00
CA ALA A 15 -2.86 10.54 -10.73
C ALA A 15 -3.96 9.71 -11.43
N LEU A 16 -5.11 9.50 -10.78
CA LEU A 16 -6.26 8.83 -11.36
C LEU A 16 -6.82 9.64 -12.55
N HIS A 17 -6.99 10.95 -12.38
CA HIS A 17 -7.50 11.85 -13.41
C HIS A 17 -6.52 11.99 -14.60
N SER A 18 -5.21 11.93 -14.37
CA SER A 18 -4.23 11.88 -15.47
C SER A 18 -4.23 10.52 -16.17
N SER A 19 -4.44 9.42 -15.44
CA SER A 19 -4.50 8.07 -16.01
C SER A 19 -5.69 7.89 -16.94
N SER A 20 -6.85 8.45 -16.62
CA SER A 20 -8.02 8.44 -17.50
C SER A 20 -7.83 9.30 -18.76
N PHE A 21 -6.97 10.33 -18.73
CA PHE A 21 -6.59 11.08 -19.92
C PHE A 21 -5.59 10.32 -20.82
N PHE A 22 -4.67 9.56 -20.21
CA PHE A 22 -3.69 8.72 -20.92
C PHE A 22 -4.30 7.42 -21.50
N PHE A 23 -5.45 6.97 -21.00
CA PHE A 23 -6.12 5.74 -21.46
C PHE A 23 -7.18 5.96 -22.56
N THR A 24 -7.11 7.08 -23.29
CA THR A 24 -8.14 7.45 -24.27
C THR A 24 -8.23 6.53 -25.51
N LYS A 25 -7.27 5.63 -25.76
CA LYS A 25 -7.46 4.40 -26.56
C LYS A 25 -6.33 3.41 -26.25
N LEU A 26 -6.63 2.25 -25.64
CA LEU A 26 -5.73 1.11 -25.75
C LEU A 26 -5.69 0.67 -27.22
N PRO A 27 -4.52 0.25 -27.75
CA PRO A 27 -4.46 -0.39 -29.07
C PRO A 27 -5.42 -1.58 -29.11
N GLU A 28 -6.06 -1.84 -30.26
CA GLU A 28 -7.13 -2.85 -30.40
C GLU A 28 -6.75 -4.24 -29.86
N ALA A 29 -5.47 -4.62 -29.95
CA ALA A 29 -4.92 -5.85 -29.38
C ALA A 29 -4.99 -5.95 -27.84
N TYR A 30 -5.10 -4.82 -27.13
CA TYR A 30 -5.18 -4.74 -25.68
C TYR A 30 -6.58 -4.42 -25.16
N ALA A 31 -7.60 -4.36 -26.02
CA ALA A 31 -8.98 -4.13 -25.62
C ALA A 31 -9.50 -5.19 -24.61
N ILE A 32 -8.91 -6.40 -24.63
CA ILE A 32 -9.21 -7.48 -23.68
C ILE A 32 -8.74 -7.13 -22.25
N PHE A 33 -7.72 -6.25 -22.11
CA PHE A 33 -7.16 -5.82 -20.83
C PHE A 33 -7.79 -4.54 -20.28
N ASN A 34 -8.76 -3.94 -20.98
CA ASN A 34 -9.56 -2.82 -20.49
C ASN A 34 -10.03 -3.00 -19.02
N PRO A 35 -10.66 -4.13 -18.63
CA PRO A 35 -11.10 -4.30 -17.25
C PRO A 35 -9.94 -4.32 -16.25
N ILE A 36 -8.75 -4.82 -16.61
CA ILE A 36 -7.59 -4.89 -15.70
C ILE A 36 -6.97 -3.51 -15.50
N VAL A 37 -6.93 -2.70 -16.56
CA VAL A 37 -6.48 -1.32 -16.53
C VAL A 37 -7.35 -0.47 -15.60
N ASP A 38 -8.66 -0.71 -15.59
CA ASP A 38 -9.58 0.00 -14.69
C ASP A 38 -9.28 -0.26 -13.20
N PHE A 39 -8.67 -1.40 -12.85
CA PHE A 39 -8.23 -1.72 -11.49
C PHE A 39 -6.80 -1.30 -11.16
N MET A 40 -5.98 -0.96 -12.17
CA MET A 40 -4.61 -0.48 -12.01
C MET A 40 -4.45 0.70 -11.03
N PRO A 41 -5.34 1.70 -10.98
CA PRO A 41 -5.26 2.78 -10.00
C PRO A 41 -5.58 2.36 -8.55
N VAL A 42 -6.14 1.17 -8.32
CA VAL A 42 -6.45 0.64 -6.97
C VAL A 42 -5.22 -0.02 -6.34
N ILE A 43 -4.25 -0.46 -7.14
CA ILE A 43 -3.02 -1.14 -6.68
C ILE A 43 -2.23 -0.34 -5.61
N PRO A 44 -2.02 0.99 -5.75
CA PRO A 44 -1.35 1.79 -4.72
C PRO A 44 -2.05 1.73 -3.35
N MET A 45 -3.39 1.64 -3.31
CA MET A 45 -4.14 1.49 -2.05
C MET A 45 -3.88 0.13 -1.40
N PHE A 46 -3.81 -0.94 -2.19
CA PHE A 46 -3.51 -2.27 -1.67
C PHE A 46 -2.09 -2.37 -1.09
N ILE A 47 -1.09 -1.76 -1.72
CA ILE A 47 0.29 -1.74 -1.22
C ILE A 47 0.40 -0.93 0.07
N LEU A 48 -0.32 0.18 0.16
CA LEU A 48 -0.42 0.97 1.40
C LEU A 48 -1.04 0.15 2.52
N LEU A 49 -2.14 -0.55 2.27
CA LEU A 49 -2.78 -1.44 3.23
C LEU A 49 -1.83 -2.58 3.67
N LEU A 50 -1.11 -3.17 2.72
CA LEU A 50 -0.13 -4.22 2.97
C LEU A 50 1.04 -3.72 3.84
N ALA A 51 1.49 -2.48 3.64
CA ALA A 51 2.52 -1.86 4.47
C ALA A 51 2.07 -1.68 5.93
N PHE A 52 0.79 -1.37 6.17
CA PHE A 52 0.21 -1.34 7.52
C PHE A 52 0.15 -2.73 8.17
N VAL A 53 -0.29 -3.74 7.43
CA VAL A 53 -0.34 -5.13 7.91
C VAL A 53 1.07 -5.64 8.24
N TRP A 54 2.04 -5.38 7.36
CA TRP A 54 3.44 -5.74 7.57
C TRP A 54 4.05 -5.02 8.78
N GLY A 55 3.80 -3.70 8.91
CA GLY A 55 4.27 -2.91 10.04
C GLY A 55 3.73 -3.41 11.38
N CYS A 56 2.44 -3.75 11.45
CA CYS A 56 1.81 -4.28 12.67
C CYS A 56 2.30 -5.70 13.01
N CYS A 57 2.48 -6.56 12.01
CA CYS A 57 3.01 -7.91 12.21
C CYS A 57 4.46 -7.86 12.75
N LYS A 58 5.28 -6.94 12.22
CA LYS A 58 6.65 -6.73 12.66
C LYS A 58 6.74 -6.14 14.07
N PHE A 59 5.78 -5.30 14.46
CA PHE A 59 5.66 -4.78 15.82
C PHE A 59 5.31 -5.90 16.84
N SER A 60 4.42 -6.82 16.46
CA SER A 60 4.01 -7.95 17.31
C SER A 60 5.16 -8.91 17.65
N MET A 61 5.96 -9.33 16.66
CA MET A 61 7.08 -10.25 16.92
C MET A 61 8.25 -9.60 17.68
N ARG A 62 8.51 -8.30 17.48
CA ARG A 62 9.61 -7.60 18.17
C ARG A 62 9.32 -7.37 19.66
N SER A 63 8.04 -7.30 20.03
CA SER A 63 7.59 -7.20 21.42
C SER A 63 7.75 -8.51 22.21
N LEU A 64 7.76 -9.67 21.54
CA LEU A 64 7.93 -10.98 22.19
C LEU A 64 9.40 -11.43 22.31
N ILE A 65 10.28 -10.94 21.44
CA ILE A 65 11.70 -11.33 21.43
C ILE A 65 12.53 -10.58 22.49
N LEU A 66 12.18 -9.34 22.82
CA LEU A 66 12.86 -8.57 23.86
C LEU A 66 12.65 -9.15 25.28
N PRO A 67 11.43 -9.47 25.76
CA PRO A 67 11.24 -9.99 27.11
C PRO A 67 11.87 -11.38 27.31
N TYR A 68 11.93 -12.23 26.28
CA TYR A 68 12.60 -13.53 26.38
C TYR A 68 14.13 -13.39 26.51
N LYS A 69 14.73 -12.45 25.78
CA LYS A 69 16.17 -12.19 25.85
C LYS A 69 16.60 -11.54 27.17
N TYR A 70 15.78 -10.65 27.73
CA TYR A 70 16.02 -10.06 29.06
C TYR A 70 15.75 -11.02 30.21
N SER A 71 14.79 -11.96 30.05
CA SER A 71 14.52 -12.96 31.08
C SER A 71 15.61 -14.03 31.11
N PHE A 72 16.18 -14.45 29.97
CA PHE A 72 17.26 -15.44 29.93
C PHE A 72 18.56 -14.96 30.59
N LEU A 73 18.92 -13.67 30.43
CA LEU A 73 20.11 -13.07 31.05
C LEU A 73 19.97 -12.79 32.55
N LYS A 74 18.80 -13.01 33.15
CA LYS A 74 18.55 -12.78 34.59
C LYS A 74 18.61 -14.07 35.42
N TYR A 75 18.79 -15.21 34.76
CA TYR A 75 18.92 -16.54 35.39
C TYR A 75 20.24 -17.24 35.03
N GLU A 76 21.18 -16.53 34.41
CA GLU A 76 22.57 -16.96 34.20
C GLU A 76 23.53 -16.05 34.98
#